data_AF-A0A1H8NWP0-F1
#
_entry.id   AF-A0A1H8NWP0-F1
#
_cell.length_a   1.000
_cell.length_b   1.000
_cell.length_c   1.000
_cell.angle_alpha   90.00
_cell.angle_beta   90.00
_cell.angle_gamma   90.00
#
_symmetry.space_group_name_H-M   'P 1'
#
loop_
_entity.id
_entity.type
_entity.pdbx_description
1 polymer ?
#
loop_
_entity_poly.entity_id
_entity_poly.type
_entity_poly.pdbx_seq_one_letter_code
_entity_poly.pdbx_strand_id
1 'polypeptide(L)'
;MRERGLMAFIILIMLGCAFYGGYIVGNYGIEEQTEKQAQTVQAQWIKEGEPPMPAVSVEGVPMKVKLGGYTWCKPAGADTASCQSVDASIAQMEPVVAKGGSQIQIEAPERIKELTLINMSKGFEGDSYYVPKAKGIYEYSIHCEWFLDQGSAEYYFEIKVE
;
A
#
# COMPACT_ATOMS: atom_id res chain seq x y z
N MET A 1 -22.73 48.68 -41.09
CA MET A 1 -21.58 48.28 -40.23
C MET A 1 -21.97 48.02 -38.77
N ARG A 2 -22.86 48.83 -38.17
CA ARG A 2 -23.30 48.71 -36.76
C ARG A 2 -24.02 47.39 -36.41
N GLU A 3 -24.83 46.84 -37.33
CA GLU A 3 -25.56 45.58 -37.10
C GLU A 3 -24.67 44.33 -37.16
N ARG A 4 -23.61 44.35 -37.98
CA ARG A 4 -22.62 43.26 -38.07
C ARG A 4 -21.77 43.16 -36.80
N GLY A 5 -21.43 44.29 -36.18
CA GLY A 5 -20.73 44.33 -34.89
C GLY A 5 -21.59 43.84 -33.73
N LEU A 6 -22.89 44.16 -33.73
CA LEU A 6 -23.84 43.69 -32.72
C LEU A 6 -24.02 42.16 -32.78
N MET A 7 -24.18 41.60 -33.98
CA MET A 7 -24.31 40.16 -34.17
C MET A 7 -23.05 39.40 -33.76
N ALA A 8 -21.86 39.91 -34.08
CA ALA A 8 -20.60 39.30 -33.65
C ALA A 8 -20.44 39.30 -32.12
N PHE A 9 -20.88 40.37 -31.44
CA PHE A 9 -20.85 40.48 -29.99
C PHE A 9 -21.82 39.48 -29.30
N ILE A 10 -23.03 39.32 -29.84
CA ILE A 10 -24.01 38.35 -29.33
C ILE A 10 -23.51 36.91 -29.48
N ILE A 11 -22.86 36.59 -30.61
CA ILE A 11 -22.27 35.25 -30.85
C ILE A 11 -21.16 34.96 -29.84
N LEU A 12 -20.30 35.95 -29.54
CA LEU A 12 -19.24 35.79 -28.53
C LEU A 12 -19.80 35.57 -27.12
N ILE A 13 -20.87 36.26 -26.74
CA ILE A 13 -21.54 36.03 -25.45
C ILE A 13 -22.14 34.63 -25.38
N MET A 14 -22.82 34.17 -26.45
CA MET A 14 -23.39 32.81 -26.48
C MET A 14 -22.31 31.73 -26.40
N LEU A 15 -21.17 31.91 -27.07
CA LEU A 15 -20.03 31.00 -26.95
C LEU A 15 -19.45 30.98 -25.54
N GLY A 16 -19.33 32.15 -24.89
CA GLY A 16 -18.90 32.25 -23.50
C GLY A 16 -19.85 31.54 -22.53
N CYS A 17 -21.17 31.71 -22.69
CA CYS A 17 -22.17 31.03 -21.88
C CYS A 17 -22.17 29.50 -22.09
N ALA A 18 -22.03 29.04 -23.33
CA ALA A 18 -21.97 27.62 -23.64
C ALA A 18 -20.71 26.96 -23.04
N PHE A 19 -19.56 27.62 -23.13
CA PHE A 19 -18.31 27.12 -22.54
C PHE A 19 -18.38 27.11 -21.01
N TYR A 20 -18.89 28.18 -20.40
CA TYR A 20 -19.04 28.27 -18.94
C TYR A 20 -20.05 27.26 -18.38
N GLY A 21 -21.20 27.08 -19.06
CA GLY A 21 -22.18 26.07 -18.69
C GLY A 21 -21.62 24.65 -18.80
N GLY A 22 -20.91 24.35 -19.88
CA GLY A 22 -20.21 23.06 -20.04
C GLY A 22 -19.13 22.82 -18.99
N TYR A 23 -18.38 23.85 -18.62
CA TYR A 23 -17.36 23.79 -17.57
C TYR A 23 -17.97 23.48 -16.19
N ILE A 24 -19.05 24.15 -15.81
CA ILE A 24 -19.73 23.90 -14.53
C ILE A 24 -20.31 22.48 -14.48
N VAL A 25 -21.06 22.07 -15.50
CA VAL A 25 -21.69 20.74 -15.53
C VAL A 25 -20.63 19.64 -15.57
N GLY A 26 -19.55 19.83 -16.32
CA GLY A 26 -18.42 18.91 -16.37
C GLY A 26 -17.72 18.76 -15.02
N ASN A 27 -17.46 19.87 -14.32
CA ASN A 27 -16.76 19.83 -13.03
C ASN A 27 -17.62 19.20 -11.93
N TYR A 28 -18.91 19.54 -11.85
CA TYR A 28 -19.84 18.94 -10.87
C TYR A 28 -20.04 17.42 -11.11
N GLY A 29 -20.13 16.99 -12.37
CA GLY A 29 -20.31 15.57 -12.70
C GLY A 29 -19.07 14.72 -12.36
N ILE A 30 -17.86 15.28 -12.50
CA ILE A 30 -16.61 14.59 -12.17
C ILE A 30 -16.45 14.44 -10.65
N GLU A 31 -16.77 15.48 -9.88
CA GLU A 31 -16.73 15.42 -8.40
C GLU A 31 -17.67 14.34 -7.86
N GLU A 32 -18.95 14.34 -8.28
CA GLU A 32 -19.94 13.37 -7.79
C GLU A 32 -19.59 11.91 -8.16
N GLN A 33 -19.02 11.69 -9.35
CA GLN A 33 -18.55 10.36 -9.75
C GLN A 33 -17.32 9.91 -8.96
N THR A 34 -16.38 10.82 -8.70
CA THR A 34 -15.16 10.54 -7.93
C THR A 34 -15.49 10.20 -6.48
N GLU A 35 -16.42 10.93 -5.85
CA GLU A 35 -16.89 10.65 -4.49
C GLU A 35 -17.55 9.27 -4.37
N LYS A 36 -18.48 8.94 -5.28
CA LYS A 36 -19.13 7.62 -5.30
C LYS A 36 -18.14 6.47 -5.54
N GLN A 37 -17.14 6.68 -6.38
CA GLN A 37 -16.10 5.69 -6.64
C GLN A 37 -15.20 5.52 -5.41
N ALA A 38 -14.82 6.61 -4.74
CA ALA A 38 -14.04 6.58 -3.51
C ALA A 38 -14.77 5.83 -2.37
N GLN A 39 -16.07 6.09 -2.17
CA GLN A 39 -16.89 5.35 -1.19
C GLN A 39 -16.93 3.84 -1.47
N THR A 40 -17.07 3.46 -2.75
CA THR A 40 -17.13 2.04 -3.15
C THR A 40 -15.79 1.32 -2.91
N VAL A 41 -14.68 2.02 -3.15
CA VAL A 41 -13.33 1.53 -2.86
C VAL A 41 -13.10 1.36 -1.35
N GLN A 42 -13.42 2.38 -0.56
CA GLN A 42 -13.22 2.35 0.90
C GLN A 42 -14.07 1.29 1.60
N ALA A 43 -15.28 1.01 1.10
CA ALA A 43 -16.12 -0.06 1.63
C ALA A 43 -15.48 -1.45 1.52
N GLN A 44 -14.51 -1.62 0.62
CA GLN A 44 -13.78 -2.86 0.41
C GLN A 44 -12.49 -2.95 1.25
N TRP A 45 -12.02 -1.87 1.86
CA TRP A 45 -10.81 -1.88 2.66
C TRP A 45 -10.90 -2.81 3.88
N ILE A 46 -9.76 -3.33 4.30
CA ILE A 46 -9.61 -4.05 5.56
C ILE A 46 -9.96 -3.10 6.71
N LYS A 47 -10.78 -3.55 7.67
CA LYS A 47 -11.31 -2.70 8.75
C LYS A 47 -10.37 -2.52 9.94
N GLU A 48 -9.17 -3.09 9.86
CA GLU A 48 -8.17 -3.02 10.90
C GLU A 48 -7.54 -1.62 10.97
N GLY A 49 -7.20 -1.20 12.19
CA GLY A 49 -6.60 0.11 12.43
C GLY A 49 -5.15 0.22 11.96
N GLU A 50 -4.50 -0.91 11.72
CA GLU A 50 -3.10 -1.05 11.29
C GLU A 50 -3.00 -2.17 10.24
N PRO A 51 -1.90 -2.24 9.47
CA PRO A 51 -1.71 -3.27 8.45
C PRO A 51 -1.56 -4.67 9.07
N PRO A 52 -2.30 -5.69 8.60
CA PRO A 52 -2.27 -7.04 9.16
C PRO A 52 -0.91 -7.72 8.94
N MET A 53 -0.41 -8.41 9.97
CA MET A 53 0.93 -9.00 9.97
C MET A 53 0.97 -10.34 9.22
N PRO A 54 1.95 -10.58 8.33
CA PRO A 54 2.13 -11.88 7.69
C PRO A 54 2.55 -12.95 8.70
N ALA A 55 2.09 -14.19 8.51
CA ALA A 55 2.58 -15.32 9.28
C ALA A 55 3.79 -15.93 8.58
N VAL A 56 4.89 -16.12 9.32
CA VAL A 56 6.14 -16.68 8.78
C VAL A 56 6.51 -17.91 9.58
N SER A 57 6.88 -18.99 8.89
CA SER A 57 7.36 -20.21 9.53
C SER A 57 8.52 -20.84 8.77
N VAL A 58 9.36 -21.57 9.50
CA VAL A 58 10.45 -22.38 8.94
C VAL A 58 10.33 -23.78 9.51
N GLU A 59 10.15 -24.78 8.65
CA GLU A 59 9.88 -26.18 9.07
C GLU A 59 8.71 -26.28 10.08
N GLY A 60 7.71 -25.41 9.95
CA GLY A 60 6.54 -25.35 10.85
C GLY A 60 6.78 -24.63 12.17
N VAL A 61 8.00 -24.13 12.44
CA VAL A 61 8.28 -23.28 13.60
C VAL A 61 7.89 -21.83 13.27
N PRO A 62 7.01 -21.17 14.04
CA PRO A 62 6.62 -19.79 13.79
C PRO A 62 7.77 -18.82 14.11
N MET A 63 7.99 -17.85 13.23
CA MET A 63 8.98 -16.79 13.41
C MET A 63 8.41 -15.62 14.21
N LYS A 64 9.27 -14.89 14.92
CA LYS A 64 8.89 -13.65 15.62
C LYS A 64 8.98 -12.46 14.67
N VAL A 65 7.89 -12.21 13.95
CA VAL A 65 7.78 -11.09 13.01
C VAL A 65 7.47 -9.79 13.78
N LYS A 66 8.11 -8.68 13.38
CA LYS A 66 7.84 -7.34 13.91
C LYS A 66 7.47 -6.40 12.79
N LEU A 67 6.43 -5.59 13.00
CA LEU A 67 6.11 -4.44 12.15
C LEU A 67 7.16 -3.36 12.37
N GLY A 68 7.90 -2.99 11.32
CA GLY A 68 8.92 -1.96 11.40
C GLY A 68 8.42 -0.58 11.02
N GLY A 69 7.63 -0.47 9.95
CA GLY A 69 7.04 0.79 9.49
C GLY A 69 5.92 0.56 8.49
N TYR A 70 5.04 1.54 8.31
CA TYR A 70 3.91 1.42 7.41
C TYR A 70 3.33 2.76 6.97
N THR A 71 2.53 2.71 5.89
CA THR A 71 1.50 3.70 5.59
C THR A 71 0.17 2.96 5.49
N TRP A 72 -0.84 3.41 6.24
CA TRP A 72 -2.14 2.75 6.31
C TRP A 72 -3.28 3.74 6.30
N CYS A 73 -4.21 3.55 5.38
CA CYS A 73 -5.40 4.36 5.22
C CYS A 73 -6.62 3.63 5.78
N LYS A 74 -7.44 4.37 6.52
CA LYS A 74 -8.71 3.91 7.07
C LYS A 74 -9.82 4.91 6.78
N PRO A 75 -11.09 4.46 6.73
CA PRO A 75 -12.21 5.38 6.65
C PRO A 75 -12.27 6.27 7.90
N ALA A 76 -12.39 7.58 7.71
CA ALA A 76 -12.47 8.61 8.75
C ALA A 76 -13.82 9.36 8.76
N GLY A 77 -14.75 8.95 7.89
CA GLY A 77 -16.08 9.51 7.72
C GLY A 77 -16.84 8.79 6.62
N ALA A 78 -17.99 9.34 6.21
CA ALA A 78 -18.75 8.80 5.09
C ALA A 78 -17.99 8.89 3.75
N ASP A 79 -17.13 9.91 3.61
CA ASP A 79 -16.45 10.26 2.35
C ASP A 79 -14.95 10.54 2.50
N THR A 80 -14.42 10.44 3.72
CA THR A 80 -13.04 10.83 4.01
C THR A 80 -12.21 9.63 4.43
N ALA A 81 -10.99 9.55 3.90
CA ALA A 81 -9.97 8.62 4.37
C ALA A 81 -8.96 9.38 5.22
N SER A 82 -8.45 8.72 6.25
CA SER A 82 -7.30 9.19 7.03
C SER A 82 -6.19 8.18 6.89
N CYS A 83 -5.03 8.65 6.44
CA CYS A 83 -3.83 7.84 6.31
C CYS A 83 -2.84 8.20 7.41
N GLN A 84 -2.29 7.17 8.04
CA GLN A 84 -1.24 7.28 9.03
C GLN A 84 0.03 6.65 8.45
N SER A 85 1.15 7.33 8.61
CA SER A 85 2.47 6.79 8.28
C SER A 85 3.31 6.71 9.54
N VAL A 86 3.96 5.58 9.74
CA VAL A 86 4.92 5.32 10.80
C VAL A 86 6.23 4.94 10.15
N ASP A 87 7.27 5.73 10.41
CA ASP A 87 8.60 5.51 9.84
C ASP A 87 9.18 4.17 10.30
N ALA A 88 9.92 3.52 9.40
CA ALA A 88 10.53 2.24 9.67
C ALA A 88 11.59 2.33 10.78
N SER A 89 11.41 1.53 11.84
CA SER A 89 12.41 1.32 12.87
C SER A 89 12.73 -0.16 13.01
N ILE A 90 13.99 -0.51 12.76
CA ILE A 90 14.50 -1.86 12.98
C ILE A 90 14.80 -1.98 14.48
N ALA A 91 13.81 -2.42 15.26
CA ALA A 91 14.03 -2.79 16.64
C ALA A 91 14.81 -4.11 16.70
N GLN A 92 15.73 -4.25 17.66
CA GLN A 92 16.41 -5.54 17.93
C GLN A 92 15.39 -6.67 18.04
N MET A 93 15.56 -7.72 17.26
CA MET A 93 14.70 -8.89 17.25
C MET A 93 15.37 -10.04 17.99
N GLU A 94 14.56 -10.92 18.57
CA GLU A 94 15.07 -12.17 19.09
C GLU A 94 15.08 -13.19 17.96
N PRO A 95 16.25 -13.65 17.49
CA PRO A 95 16.31 -14.58 16.38
C PRO A 95 15.73 -15.93 16.76
N VAL A 96 15.02 -16.56 15.82
CA VAL A 96 14.54 -17.93 15.98
C VAL A 96 15.56 -18.88 15.36
N VAL A 97 15.87 -19.96 16.07
CA VAL A 97 16.80 -20.98 15.57
C VAL A 97 16.11 -21.81 14.49
N ALA A 98 16.74 -21.95 13.33
CA ALA A 98 16.27 -22.79 12.24
C ALA A 98 17.43 -23.51 11.55
N LYS A 99 17.10 -24.60 10.84
CA LYS A 99 18.09 -25.36 10.10
C LYS A 99 18.47 -24.63 8.80
N GLY A 100 19.76 -24.62 8.49
CA GLY A 100 20.26 -24.07 7.24
C GLY A 100 19.76 -24.84 6.02
N GLY A 101 19.37 -24.12 4.97
CA GLY A 101 18.79 -24.66 3.74
C GLY A 101 17.30 -24.94 3.79
N SER A 102 16.64 -24.73 4.94
CA SER A 102 15.19 -24.88 5.07
C SER A 102 14.42 -23.80 4.31
N GLN A 103 13.25 -24.16 3.78
CA GLN A 103 12.37 -23.21 3.11
C GLN A 103 11.64 -22.34 4.14
N ILE A 104 11.55 -21.05 3.84
CA ILE A 104 10.76 -20.07 4.59
C ILE A 104 9.36 -20.04 3.96
N GLN A 105 8.35 -20.30 4.78
CA GLN A 105 6.94 -20.26 4.37
C GLN A 105 6.33 -18.96 4.89
N ILE A 106 5.64 -18.25 3.99
CA ILE A 106 4.91 -17.02 4.33
C ILE A 106 3.45 -17.22 3.96
N GLU A 107 2.57 -16.95 4.92
CA GLU A 107 1.14 -16.78 4.69
C GLU A 107 0.85 -15.29 4.53
N ALA A 108 0.43 -14.90 3.31
CA ALA A 108 0.11 -13.53 3.00
C ALA A 108 -1.18 -13.09 3.72
N PRO A 109 -1.23 -11.86 4.27
CA PRO A 109 -2.46 -11.29 4.78
C PRO A 109 -3.54 -11.16 3.71
N GLU A 110 -4.78 -10.97 4.14
CA GLU A 110 -5.90 -10.76 3.22
C GLU A 110 -5.65 -9.56 2.30
N ARG A 111 -6.11 -9.68 1.05
CA ARG A 111 -6.12 -8.59 0.05
C ARG A 111 -4.76 -7.95 -0.25
N ILE A 112 -3.70 -8.71 -0.10
CA ILE A 112 -2.37 -8.34 -0.57
C ILE A 112 -2.35 -8.23 -2.08
N LYS A 113 -1.81 -7.10 -2.56
CA LYS A 113 -1.45 -6.86 -3.95
C LYS A 113 -0.05 -7.39 -4.24
N GLU A 114 0.90 -7.10 -3.36
CA GLU A 114 2.30 -7.51 -3.50
C GLU A 114 2.87 -7.94 -2.15
N LEU A 115 3.63 -9.04 -2.16
CA LEU A 115 4.41 -9.50 -1.02
C LEU A 115 5.79 -9.94 -1.50
N THR A 116 6.83 -9.32 -0.94
CA THR A 116 8.22 -9.56 -1.33
C THR A 116 9.06 -9.84 -0.09
N LEU A 117 9.74 -10.98 -0.05
CA LEU A 117 10.70 -11.34 0.99
C LEU A 117 12.13 -11.07 0.52
N ILE A 118 12.91 -10.37 1.34
CA ILE A 118 14.31 -10.06 1.05
C ILE A 118 15.16 -10.41 2.28
N ASN A 119 16.24 -11.15 2.08
CA ASN A 119 17.29 -11.29 3.08
C ASN A 119 18.22 -10.06 3.02
N MET A 120 18.27 -9.30 4.11
CA MET A 120 19.02 -8.05 4.22
C MET A 120 20.47 -8.25 4.69
N SER A 121 20.89 -9.49 4.90
CA SER A 121 22.22 -9.78 5.42
C SER A 121 23.31 -9.38 4.43
N LYS A 122 24.34 -8.72 4.94
CA LYS A 122 25.43 -8.18 4.11
C LYS A 122 26.08 -9.28 3.25
N GLY A 123 26.10 -9.06 1.93
CA GLY A 123 26.74 -9.97 0.98
C GLY A 123 25.92 -11.22 0.67
N PHE A 124 24.63 -11.25 1.01
CA PHE A 124 23.74 -12.32 0.61
C PHE A 124 23.37 -12.19 -0.88
N GLU A 125 23.59 -13.25 -1.64
CA GLU A 125 23.26 -13.36 -3.08
C GLU A 125 22.37 -14.58 -3.38
N GLY A 126 21.81 -15.21 -2.33
CA GLY A 126 20.99 -16.41 -2.46
C GLY A 126 19.50 -16.11 -2.70
N ASP A 127 18.71 -17.18 -2.69
CA ASP A 127 17.25 -17.07 -2.69
C ASP A 127 16.75 -16.72 -1.29
N SER A 128 16.08 -15.57 -1.15
CA SER A 128 15.56 -15.07 0.13
C SER A 128 14.49 -15.99 0.73
N TYR A 129 13.86 -16.88 -0.04
CA TYR A 129 12.89 -17.86 0.44
C TYR A 129 13.53 -19.11 1.08
N TYR A 130 14.85 -19.15 1.16
CA TYR A 130 15.58 -20.23 1.83
C TYR A 130 16.54 -19.69 2.88
N VAL A 131 16.58 -20.37 4.01
CA VAL A 131 17.55 -20.09 5.06
C VAL A 131 18.97 -20.40 4.55
N PRO A 132 19.95 -19.50 4.69
CA PRO A 132 21.32 -19.79 4.34
C PRO A 132 21.87 -21.03 5.05
N LYS A 133 22.73 -21.79 4.37
CA LYS A 133 23.34 -23.00 4.94
C LYS A 133 24.48 -22.71 5.92
N ALA A 134 25.09 -21.54 5.80
CA ALA A 134 26.18 -21.13 6.67
C ALA A 134 25.64 -20.74 8.05
N LYS A 135 26.46 -20.96 9.09
CA LYS A 135 26.12 -20.54 10.45
C LYS A 135 26.16 -19.01 10.54
N GLY A 136 25.20 -18.43 11.24
CA GLY A 136 25.08 -16.98 11.37
C GLY A 136 23.70 -16.55 11.82
N ILE A 137 23.54 -15.24 11.97
CA ILE A 137 22.23 -14.59 12.16
C ILE A 137 21.93 -13.87 10.86
N TYR A 138 20.73 -14.10 10.34
CA TYR A 138 20.26 -13.56 9.08
C TYR A 138 19.00 -12.74 9.31
N GLU A 139 19.01 -11.52 8.79
CA GLU A 139 17.91 -10.56 8.90
C GLU A 139 17.10 -10.57 7.60
N TYR A 140 15.78 -10.53 7.73
CA TYR A 140 14.85 -10.53 6.61
C TYR A 140 13.87 -9.37 6.72
N SER A 141 13.51 -8.80 5.56
CA SER A 141 12.39 -7.87 5.41
C SER A 141 11.30 -8.50 4.56
N ILE A 142 10.04 -8.26 4.93
CA ILE A 142 8.86 -8.55 4.13
C ILE A 142 8.19 -7.21 3.81
N HIS A 143 8.19 -6.87 2.53
CA HIS A 143 7.39 -5.76 2.01
C HIS A 143 6.00 -6.27 1.64
N CYS A 144 4.96 -5.63 2.15
CA CYS A 144 3.57 -5.88 1.78
C CYS A 144 2.93 -4.60 1.21
N GLU A 145 2.21 -4.72 0.10
CA GLU A 145 1.34 -3.68 -0.45
C GLU A 145 -0.09 -4.23 -0.56
N TRP A 146 -1.10 -3.44 -0.19
CA TRP A 146 -2.51 -3.82 -0.27
C TRP A 146 -3.20 -3.20 -1.48
N PHE A 147 -4.19 -3.92 -2.02
CA PHE A 147 -5.02 -3.40 -3.11
C PHE A 147 -5.76 -2.11 -2.72
N LEU A 148 -6.19 -1.38 -3.75
CA LEU A 148 -7.01 -0.17 -3.63
C LEU A 148 -6.35 0.95 -2.84
N ASP A 149 -5.03 1.05 -2.95
CA ASP A 149 -4.20 2.09 -2.33
C ASP A 149 -4.42 2.20 -0.80
N GLN A 150 -4.81 1.09 -0.16
CA GLN A 150 -5.08 1.08 1.28
C GLN A 150 -3.80 1.32 2.08
N GLY A 151 -2.65 0.82 1.60
CA GLY A 151 -1.38 1.05 2.26
C GLY A 151 -0.30 0.03 1.94
N SER A 152 0.82 0.19 2.63
CA SER A 152 1.98 -0.68 2.56
C SER A 152 2.66 -0.80 3.93
N ALA A 153 3.38 -1.89 4.17
CA ALA A 153 4.06 -2.15 5.44
C ALA A 153 5.35 -2.95 5.23
N GLU A 154 6.33 -2.67 6.08
CA GLU A 154 7.59 -3.40 6.18
C GLU A 154 7.61 -4.19 7.49
N TYR A 155 7.86 -5.50 7.38
CA TYR A 155 8.00 -6.40 8.52
C TYR A 155 9.37 -7.03 8.55
N TYR A 156 9.90 -7.25 9.76
CA TYR A 156 11.23 -7.78 9.95
C TYR A 156 11.20 -9.04 10.83
N PHE A 157 12.12 -9.97 10.57
CA PHE A 157 12.40 -11.10 11.45
C PHE A 157 13.85 -11.55 11.29
N GLU A 158 14.36 -12.27 12.29
CA GLU A 158 15.72 -12.81 12.29
C GLU A 158 15.72 -14.33 12.45
N ILE A 159 16.63 -14.99 11.73
CA ILE A 159 16.89 -16.42 11.83
C ILE A 159 18.33 -16.65 12.25
N LYS A 160 18.52 -17.52 13.24
CA LYS A 160 19.84 -18.04 13.63
C LYS A 160 20.04 -19.44 13.08
N VAL A 161 21.13 -19.65 12.35
CA VAL A 161 21.57 -20.96 11.86
C VAL A 161 22.71 -21.48 12.74
N GLU A 162 22.51 -22.66 13.31
CA GLU A 162 23.47 -23.33 14.21
C GLU A 162 24.27 -24.46 13.55
#